data_AF-A0A1D2TWP3-F1
#
_entry.id   AF-A0A1D2TWP3-F1
#
_cell.length_a   1.000
_cell.length_b   1.000
_cell.length_c   1.000
_cell.angle_alpha   90.00
_cell.angle_beta   90.00
_cell.angle_gamma   90.00
#
_symmetry.space_group_name_H-M   'P 1'
#
loop_
_entity.id
_entity.type
_entity.pdbx_description
1 polymer ?
#
loop_
_entity_poly.entity_id
_entity_poly.type
_entity_poly.pdbx_seq_one_letter_code
_entity_poly.pdbx_strand_id
1 'polypeptide(L)' 'MSAAISDVVARALRTLPPARRGPFLRDLMATAAAGLAATEGERAASEAVYRLADAMVERATGA' A
#
# COMPACT_ATOMS: atom_id res chain seq x y z
N MET A 1 -9.65 17.63 -6.03
CA MET A 1 -8.57 16.72 -6.47
C MET A 1 -7.78 16.37 -5.22
N SER A 2 -7.89 15.12 -4.76
CA SER A 2 -7.33 14.64 -3.48
C SER A 2 -5.85 15.03 -3.36
N ALA A 3 -5.39 15.41 -2.17
CA ALA A 3 -3.95 15.39 -1.89
C ALA A 3 -3.40 14.03 -2.35
N ALA A 4 -2.25 14.03 -3.03
CA ALA A 4 -1.65 12.79 -3.51
C ALA A 4 -1.51 11.85 -2.31
N ILE A 5 -1.98 10.61 -2.43
CA ILE A 5 -1.93 9.61 -1.35
C ILE A 5 -0.51 9.48 -0.77
N SER A 6 0.52 9.72 -1.58
CA SER A 6 1.92 9.86 -1.17
C SER A 6 2.13 10.88 -0.05
N ASP A 7 1.48 12.05 -0.10
CA ASP A 7 1.65 13.12 0.87
C ASP A 7 1.00 12.77 2.21
N VAL A 8 -0.14 12.10 2.17
CA VAL A 8 -0.84 11.60 3.37
C VAL A 8 0.03 10.56 4.07
N VAL A 9 0.55 9.58 3.32
CA VAL A 9 1.41 8.53 3.85
C VAL A 9 2.72 9.12 4.37
N ALA A 10 3.37 10.01 3.62
CA ALA A 10 4.61 10.67 4.04
C ALA A 10 4.41 11.48 5.33
N ARG A 11 3.28 12.19 5.46
CA ARG A 11 2.94 12.90 6.69
C ARG A 11 2.76 11.95 7.86
N ALA A 12 2.00 10.87 7.69
CA ALA A 12 1.78 9.87 8.75
C ALA A 12 3.10 9.24 9.22
N LEU A 13 4.00 8.89 8.29
CA LEU A 13 5.30 8.32 8.60
C LEU A 13 6.22 9.28 9.36
N ARG A 14 6.17 10.59 9.06
CA ARG A 14 6.91 11.62 9.80
C ARG A 14 6.44 11.76 11.25
N THR A 15 5.14 11.57 11.50
CA THR A 15 4.55 11.72 12.84
C THR A 15 4.61 10.45 13.68
N LEU A 16 4.72 9.28 13.07
CA LEU A 16 4.73 8.00 13.79
C LEU A 16 6.11 7.65 14.37
N PRO A 17 6.16 7.04 15.57
CA PRO A 17 7.38 6.45 16.11
C PRO A 17 7.99 5.45 15.13
N PRO A 18 9.33 5.34 15.01
CA PRO A 18 9.98 4.42 14.06
C PRO A 18 9.47 2.98 14.13
N ALA A 19 9.26 2.46 15.34
CA ALA A 19 8.74 1.10 15.58
C ALA A 19 7.31 0.87 15.05
N ARG A 20 6.53 1.94 14.84
CA ARG A 20 5.13 1.86 14.36
C ARG A 20 4.99 2.03 12.85
N ARG A 21 6.01 2.53 12.16
CA ARG A 21 5.97 2.80 10.71
C ARG A 21 5.74 1.53 9.89
N GLY A 22 6.48 0.46 10.20
CA GLY A 22 6.33 -0.83 9.52
C GLY A 22 4.93 -1.43 9.68
N PRO A 23 4.41 -1.57 10.92
CA PRO A 23 3.02 -2.00 11.14
C PRO A 23 1.99 -1.13 10.42
N PHE A 24 2.11 0.20 10.51
CA PHE A 24 1.20 1.12 9.82
C PHE A 24 1.12 0.88 8.31
N LEU A 25 2.26 0.67 7.64
CA LEU A 25 2.28 0.40 6.20
C LEU A 25 1.61 -0.94 5.86
N ARG A 26 1.79 -1.97 6.70
CA ARG A 26 1.12 -3.26 6.51
C ARG A 26 -0.40 -3.14 6.66
N ASP A 27 -0.86 -2.42 7.68
CA ASP A 27 -2.29 -2.19 7.92
C ASP A 27 -2.91 -1.38 6.77
N LEU A 28 -2.20 -0.36 6.26
CA LEU A 28 -2.62 0.40 5.09
C LEU A 28 -2.77 -0.49 3.86
N MET A 29 -1.79 -1.35 3.56
CA MET A 29 -1.86 -2.29 2.43
C MET A 29 -3.00 -3.28 2.58
N ALA A 30 -3.18 -3.88 3.77
CA ALA A 30 -4.26 -4.82 4.03
C ALA A 30 -5.64 -4.15 3.89
N THR A 31 -5.79 -2.92 4.37
CA THR A 31 -7.04 -2.15 4.27
C THR A 31 -7.34 -1.79 2.81
N ALA A 32 -6.34 -1.37 2.05
CA ALA A 32 -6.50 -1.08 0.62
C ALA A 32 -6.88 -2.34 -0.18
N ALA A 33 -6.21 -3.47 0.09
CA ALA A 33 -6.52 -4.75 -0.55
C ALA A 33 -7.94 -5.23 -0.23
N ALA A 34 -8.38 -5.09 1.02
CA ALA A 34 -9.77 -5.38 1.40
C ALA A 34 -10.77 -4.48 0.67
N GLY A 35 -10.45 -3.19 0.51
CA GLY A 35 -11.24 -2.26 -0.30
C GLY A 35 -11.36 -2.71 -1.76
N LEU A 36 -10.25 -3.08 -2.40
CA LEU A 36 -10.23 -3.61 -3.77
C LEU A 36 -11.07 -4.89 -3.88
N ALA A 37 -10.93 -5.82 -2.93
CA ALA A 37 -11.71 -7.06 -2.94
C ALA A 37 -13.21 -6.79 -2.83
N ALA A 38 -13.60 -5.81 -2.02
CA ALA A 38 -14.99 -5.40 -1.87
C ALA A 38 -15.55 -4.71 -3.12
N THR A 39 -14.74 -3.95 -3.86
CA THR A 39 -15.19 -3.18 -5.04
C THR A 39 -15.07 -3.94 -6.36
N GLU A 40 -14.08 -4.81 -6.49
CA GLU A 40 -13.70 -5.48 -7.76
C GLU A 40 -13.82 -7.00 -7.69
N GLY A 41 -14.05 -7.56 -6.51
CA GLY A 41 -14.10 -9.00 -6.25
C GLY A 41 -12.73 -9.61 -5.93
N GLU A 42 -12.75 -10.72 -5.20
CA GLU A 42 -11.57 -11.35 -4.61
C GLU A 42 -10.47 -11.68 -5.63
N ARG A 43 -10.86 -12.22 -6.79
CA ARG A 43 -9.91 -12.65 -7.83
C ARG A 43 -9.18 -11.47 -8.47
N ALA A 44 -9.91 -10.42 -8.85
CA ALA A 44 -9.34 -9.24 -9.47
C ALA A 44 -8.42 -8.49 -8.49
N ALA A 45 -8.87 -8.34 -7.24
CA ALA A 45 -8.08 -7.71 -6.19
C ALA A 45 -6.79 -8.49 -5.88
N SER A 46 -6.86 -9.82 -5.81
CA SER A 46 -5.68 -10.66 -5.56
C SER A 46 -4.63 -10.49 -6.66
N GLU A 47 -5.06 -10.48 -7.93
CA GLU A 47 -4.18 -10.27 -9.07
C GLU A 47 -3.56 -8.86 -9.07
N ALA A 48 -4.35 -7.83 -8.74
CA ALA A 48 -3.86 -6.46 -8.63
C ALA A 48 -2.79 -6.31 -7.54
N VAL A 49 -3.03 -6.88 -6.36
CA VAL A 49 -2.07 -6.87 -5.25
C VAL A 49 -0.80 -7.67 -5.61
N TYR A 50 -0.94 -8.81 -6.28
CA TYR A 50 0.20 -9.60 -6.74
C TYR A 50 1.10 -8.79 -7.68
N ARG A 51 0.54 -8.14 -8.70
CA ARG A 51 1.31 -7.30 -9.64
C ARG A 51 1.94 -6.07 -8.97
N LEU A 52 1.25 -5.48 -7.98
CA LEU A 52 1.83 -4.38 -7.19
C LEU A 52 3.04 -4.85 -6.37
N ALA A 53 2.99 -6.07 -5.81
CA ALA A 53 4.11 -6.64 -5.08
C ALA A 53 5.32 -6.89 -6.01
N ASP A 54 5.10 -7.40 -7.21
CA ASP A 54 6.16 -7.60 -8.21
C ASP A 54 6.81 -6.25 -8.60
N ALA A 55 6.00 -5.25 -8.95
CA ALA A 55 6.50 -3.92 -9.31
C ALA A 55 7.27 -3.23 -8.16
N MET A 56 6.91 -3.50 -6.91
CA MET A 56 7.66 -3.03 -5.74
C MET A 56 9.05 -3.67 -5.69
N VAL A 57 9.15 -4.98 -5.93
CA VAL A 57 10.43 -5.69 -5.95
C VAL A 57 11.32 -5.13 -7.04
N GLU A 58 10.81 -4.97 -8.26
CA GLU A 58 11.54 -4.37 -9.39
C GLU A 58 12.09 -2.98 -9.04
N ARG A 59 11.25 -2.12 -8.44
CA ARG A 59 11.65 -0.78 -8.02
C ARG A 59 12.70 -0.79 -6.91
N ALA A 60 12.68 -1.78 -6.01
CA ALA A 60 13.63 -1.90 -4.91
C ALA A 60 14.99 -2.47 -5.37
N THR A 61 15.00 -3.32 -6.39
CA THR A 61 16.21 -3.96 -6.92
C THR A 61 16.86 -3.18 -8.06
N GLY A 62 16.18 -2.16 -8.62
CA GLY A 62 16.74 -1.27 -9.63
C GLY A 62 16.95 -1.94 -10.99
N ALA A 63 16.12 -2.92 -11.33
CA ALA A 63 16.05 -3.50 -12.67
C ALA A 63 15.25 -2.60 -13.63
#